data_AF-A0AAV6U740-F1
#
_entry.id   AF-A0AAV6U740-F1
#
_cell.length_a   1.000
_cell.length_b   1.000
_cell.length_c   1.000
_cell.angle_alpha   90.00
_cell.angle_beta   90.00
_cell.angle_gamma   90.00
#
_symmetry.space_group_name_H-M   'P 1'
#
loop_
_entity.id
_entity.type
_entity.pdbx_description
1 polymer ?
#
loop_
_entity_poly.entity_id
_entity_poly.type
_entity_poly.pdbx_seq_one_letter_code
_entity_poly.pdbx_strand_id
1 'polypeptide(L)'
;MTNCLEELSKNPELGRVDSIIVYILTHGDRHEVHNVDILRGIDEKEVVLKNVYKVFNHENCEMLLEKPKMFFFQACRGKKKDLGRFVRLGLDNTDITSFKTDDSTACISSCSVHNRHNCCSFYNAMSLNN
;
A
#
# COMPACT_ATOMS: atom_id res chain seq x y z
N MET A 1 2.49 -11.43 -14.84
CA MET A 1 3.30 -10.37 -14.17
C MET A 1 4.79 -10.58 -14.34
N THR A 2 5.35 -11.74 -13.95
CA THR A 2 6.81 -12.01 -13.99
C THR A 2 7.45 -11.71 -15.35
N ASN A 3 6.90 -12.23 -16.45
CA ASN A 3 7.45 -12.02 -17.80
C ASN A 3 7.54 -10.54 -18.18
N CYS A 4 6.55 -9.72 -17.80
CA CYS A 4 6.55 -8.28 -18.10
C CYS A 4 7.65 -7.54 -17.33
N LEU A 5 7.91 -7.94 -16.08
CA LEU A 5 9.01 -7.38 -15.28
C LEU A 5 10.38 -7.78 -15.86
N GLU A 6 10.53 -9.04 -16.28
CA GLU A 6 11.76 -9.55 -16.90
C GLU A 6 12.01 -8.93 -18.29
N GLU A 7 10.96 -8.67 -19.07
CA GLU A 7 11.07 -7.96 -20.34
C GLU A 7 11.50 -6.51 -20.12
N LEU A 8 10.90 -5.83 -19.14
CA LEU A 8 11.27 -4.47 -18.78
C LEU A 8 12.73 -4.40 -18.32
N SER A 9 13.19 -5.34 -17.48
CA SER A 9 14.57 -5.31 -16.95
C SER A 9 15.64 -5.53 -18.03
N LYS A 10 15.27 -6.14 -19.17
CA LYS A 10 16.15 -6.37 -20.32
C LYS A 10 16.06 -5.27 -21.38
N ASN A 11 15.23 -4.24 -21.18
CA ASN A 11 15.06 -3.17 -22.15
C ASN A 11 16.35 -2.30 -22.23
N PRO A 12 17.01 -2.22 -23.41
CA PRO A 12 18.24 -1.45 -23.57
C PRO A 12 18.05 0.06 -23.34
N GLU A 13 16.84 0.60 -23.50
CA GLU A 13 16.57 2.02 -23.25
C GLU A 13 16.78 2.41 -21.78
N LEU A 14 16.76 1.45 -20.85
CA LEU A 14 17.11 1.70 -19.44
C LEU A 14 18.53 2.21 -19.26
N GLY A 15 19.44 1.93 -20.21
CA GLY A 15 20.80 2.46 -20.20
C GLY A 15 20.84 3.99 -20.37
N ARG A 16 19.82 4.57 -21.02
CA ARG A 16 19.77 5.98 -21.41
C ARG A 16 19.02 6.88 -20.41
N VAL A 17 18.38 6.30 -19.40
CA VAL A 17 17.66 7.03 -18.35
C VAL A 17 18.47 7.04 -17.06
N ASP A 18 18.22 8.02 -16.19
CA ASP A 18 18.92 8.15 -14.90
C ASP A 18 18.23 7.40 -13.75
N SER A 19 16.95 7.02 -13.91
CA SER A 19 16.17 6.35 -12.86
C SER A 19 14.99 5.57 -13.42
N ILE A 20 14.40 4.71 -12.60
CA ILE A 20 13.13 4.03 -12.90
C ILE A 20 12.16 4.13 -11.74
N ILE A 21 10.87 4.25 -12.07
CA ILE A 21 9.76 4.17 -11.14
C ILE A 21 8.78 3.12 -11.64
N VAL A 22 8.41 2.18 -10.77
CA VAL A 22 7.48 1.09 -11.08
C VAL A 22 6.31 1.11 -10.11
N TYR A 23 5.09 1.18 -10.65
CA TYR A 23 3.86 1.07 -9.87
C TYR A 23 3.22 -0.29 -10.14
N ILE A 24 2.93 -1.04 -9.08
CA ILE A 24 2.24 -2.33 -9.14
C ILE A 24 1.00 -2.26 -8.26
N LEU A 25 -0.18 -2.34 -8.89
CA LEU A 25 -1.48 -2.29 -8.23
C LEU A 25 -2.18 -3.63 -8.45
N THR A 26 -2.28 -4.43 -7.40
CA THR A 26 -2.80 -5.80 -7.48
C THR A 26 -3.46 -6.21 -6.17
N HIS A 27 -4.13 -7.37 -6.17
CA HIS A 27 -4.32 -8.10 -4.92
C HIS A 27 -2.97 -8.56 -4.37
N GLY A 28 -2.91 -8.74 -3.06
CA GLY A 28 -1.75 -9.26 -2.37
C GLY A 28 -2.15 -9.89 -1.05
N ASP A 29 -1.23 -10.61 -0.45
CA ASP A 29 -1.39 -11.20 0.86
C ASP A 29 -0.01 -11.31 1.54
N ARG A 30 0.02 -11.80 2.78
CA ARG A 30 1.25 -12.14 3.48
C ARG A 30 1.20 -13.59 3.91
N HIS A 31 2.16 -14.39 3.45
CA HIS A 31 2.36 -15.74 3.98
C HIS A 31 2.85 -15.63 5.42
N GLU A 32 2.00 -15.96 6.38
CA GLU A 32 2.31 -15.86 7.81
C GLU A 32 3.47 -16.79 8.21
N VAL A 33 3.48 -18.02 7.69
CA VAL A 33 4.50 -19.04 8.00
C VAL A 33 5.89 -18.63 7.50
N HIS A 34 5.98 -18.16 6.26
CA HIS A 34 7.26 -17.80 5.65
C HIS A 34 7.62 -16.32 5.81
N ASN A 35 6.71 -15.55 6.39
CA ASN A 35 6.82 -14.11 6.60
C ASN A 35 7.21 -13.36 5.31
N VAL A 36 6.53 -13.68 4.20
CA VAL A 36 6.77 -13.07 2.88
C VAL A 36 5.50 -12.42 2.33
N ASP A 37 5.67 -11.23 1.76
CA ASP A 37 4.61 -10.54 1.02
C ASP A 37 4.51 -11.12 -0.40
N ILE A 38 3.28 -11.37 -0.84
CA ILE A 38 2.97 -11.91 -2.17
C ILE A 38 2.05 -10.96 -2.93
N LEU A 39 2.25 -10.93 -4.24
CA LEU A 39 1.43 -10.21 -5.20
C LEU A 39 0.71 -11.22 -6.08
N ARG A 40 -0.57 -11.01 -6.36
CA ARG A 40 -1.38 -11.93 -7.17
C ARG A 40 -1.72 -11.32 -8.53
N GLY A 41 -1.37 -12.02 -9.59
CA GLY A 41 -1.74 -11.65 -10.95
C GLY A 41 -3.18 -12.03 -11.28
N ILE A 42 -3.70 -11.51 -12.39
CA ILE A 42 -5.03 -11.87 -12.94
C ILE A 42 -5.14 -13.36 -13.30
N ASP A 43 -4.00 -14.02 -13.49
CA ASP A 43 -3.88 -15.45 -13.77
C ASP A 43 -3.89 -16.31 -12.50
N GLU A 44 -4.27 -15.71 -11.36
CA GLU A 44 -4.23 -16.30 -10.02
C GLU A 44 -2.84 -16.80 -9.58
N LYS A 45 -1.79 -16.47 -10.34
CA LYS A 45 -0.42 -16.81 -9.97
C LYS A 45 0.12 -15.81 -8.97
N GLU A 46 0.87 -16.35 -8.02
CA GLU A 46 1.48 -15.58 -6.95
C GLU A 46 2.95 -15.31 -7.27
N VAL A 47 3.39 -14.08 -6.98
CA VAL A 47 4.77 -13.66 -7.09
C VAL A 47 5.20 -13.11 -5.75
N VAL A 48 6.25 -13.69 -5.19
CA VAL A 48 6.87 -13.15 -3.97
C VAL A 48 7.43 -11.78 -4.27
N LEU A 49 7.08 -10.78 -3.46
CA LEU A 49 7.53 -9.39 -3.62
C LEU A 49 9.05 -9.29 -3.81
N LYS A 50 9.81 -10.09 -3.06
CA LYS A 50 11.28 -10.17 -3.17
C LYS A 50 11.78 -10.54 -4.57
N ASN A 51 11.01 -11.32 -5.34
CA ASN A 51 11.39 -11.68 -6.70
C ASN A 51 11.27 -10.49 -7.66
N VAL A 52 10.35 -9.55 -7.41
CA VAL A 52 10.30 -8.28 -8.17
C VAL A 52 11.61 -7.51 -8.01
N TYR A 53 12.11 -7.36 -6.78
CA TYR A 53 13.40 -6.70 -6.54
C TYR A 53 14.58 -7.43 -7.16
N LYS A 54 14.56 -8.77 -7.16
CA LYS A 54 15.63 -9.58 -7.78
C LYS A 54 15.75 -9.32 -9.28
N VAL A 55 14.64 -9.14 -10.00
CA VAL A 55 14.65 -8.87 -11.44
C VAL A 55 15.43 -7.59 -11.79
N PHE A 56 15.40 -6.58 -10.90
CA PHE A 56 16.09 -5.30 -11.10
C PHE A 56 17.35 -5.14 -10.22
N ASN A 57 17.92 -6.23 -9.72
CA ASN A 57 19.18 -6.17 -8.96
C ASN A 57 20.38 -5.96 -9.92
N HIS A 58 21.56 -5.75 -9.33
CA HIS A 58 22.78 -5.48 -10.09
C HIS A 58 23.18 -6.64 -11.04
N GLU A 59 22.85 -7.89 -10.69
CA GLU A 59 23.18 -9.08 -11.49
C GLU A 59 22.24 -9.27 -12.69
N ASN A 60 20.96 -8.91 -12.53
CA ASN A 60 19.92 -9.18 -13.52
C ASN A 60 19.55 -7.96 -14.38
N CYS A 61 19.98 -6.75 -14.01
CA CYS A 61 19.67 -5.51 -14.72
C CYS A 61 20.87 -4.53 -14.68
N GLU A 62 21.91 -4.83 -15.46
CA GLU A 62 23.12 -4.00 -15.57
C GLU A 62 22.84 -2.57 -16.05
N MET A 63 21.80 -2.37 -16.86
CA MET A 63 21.41 -1.05 -17.39
C MET A 63 21.00 -0.05 -16.29
N LEU A 64 20.62 -0.56 -15.11
CA LEU A 64 20.22 0.21 -13.93
C LEU A 64 21.24 0.10 -12.78
N LEU A 65 22.49 -0.30 -13.08
CA LEU A 65 23.58 -0.27 -12.11
C LEU A 65 23.76 1.17 -11.60
N GLU A 66 23.90 1.34 -10.28
CA GLU A 66 24.09 2.64 -9.62
C GLU A 66 22.96 3.67 -9.81
N LYS A 67 21.89 3.32 -10.53
CA LYS A 67 20.71 4.17 -10.74
C LYS A 67 19.63 3.91 -9.68
N PRO A 68 18.93 4.94 -9.18
CA PRO A 68 17.83 4.79 -8.24
C PRO A 68 16.65 4.04 -8.87
N LYS A 69 16.09 3.09 -8.11
CA LYS A 69 14.97 2.21 -8.49
C LYS A 69 13.86 2.35 -7.46
N MET A 70 12.75 2.99 -7.83
CA MET A 70 11.61 3.22 -6.94
C MET A 70 10.47 2.28 -7.28
N PHE A 71 9.90 1.64 -6.26
CA PHE A 71 8.78 0.72 -6.40
C PHE A 71 7.65 1.11 -5.47
N PHE A 72 6.44 1.21 -6.02
CA PHE A 72 5.22 1.48 -5.28
C PHE A 72 4.27 0.29 -5.44
N PHE A 73 3.90 -0.32 -4.32
CA PHE A 73 3.01 -1.47 -4.28
C PHE A 73 1.70 -1.08 -3.61
N GLN A 74 0.63 -1.02 -4.38
CA GLN A 74 -0.72 -0.95 -3.85
C GLN A 74 -1.28 -2.37 -3.79
N ALA A 75 -1.05 -3.05 -2.67
CA ALA A 75 -1.51 -4.41 -2.44
C ALA A 75 -1.69 -4.66 -0.94
N CYS A 76 -2.60 -5.58 -0.58
CA CYS A 76 -2.77 -6.01 0.80
C CYS A 76 -1.55 -6.83 1.26
N ARG A 77 -1.27 -6.81 2.58
CA ARG A 77 -0.19 -7.58 3.24
C ARG A 77 -0.73 -8.46 4.36
N GLY A 78 -1.91 -9.02 4.12
CA GLY A 78 -2.73 -9.68 5.12
C GLY A 78 -4.14 -9.11 5.16
N LYS A 79 -5.01 -9.79 5.92
CA LYS A 79 -6.43 -9.43 6.07
C LYS A 79 -6.73 -8.68 7.37
N LYS A 80 -5.75 -8.56 8.26
CA LYS A 80 -5.90 -7.90 9.56
C LYS A 80 -6.10 -6.39 9.36
N LYS A 81 -7.26 -5.90 9.78
CA LYS A 81 -7.56 -4.46 9.80
C LYS A 81 -6.89 -3.80 11.00
N ASP A 82 -6.28 -2.64 10.78
CA ASP A 82 -5.89 -1.73 11.86
C ASP A 82 -7.08 -0.83 12.18
N LEU A 83 -7.58 -0.88 13.42
CA LEU A 83 -8.71 -0.06 13.87
C LEU A 83 -8.27 1.34 14.31
N GLY A 84 -6.97 1.60 14.33
CA GLY A 84 -6.41 2.84 14.85
C GLY A 84 -6.52 2.96 16.37
N ARG A 85 -6.19 4.14 16.87
CA ARG A 85 -6.28 4.48 18.30
C ARG A 85 -6.80 5.91 18.43
N PHE A 86 -7.63 6.14 19.43
CA PHE A 86 -8.01 7.49 19.82
C PHE A 86 -6.79 8.29 20.30
N VAL A 87 -6.52 9.41 19.65
CA VAL A 87 -5.52 10.39 20.09
C VAL A 87 -6.24 11.39 20.98
N ARG A 88 -5.81 11.49 22.25
CA ARG A 88 -6.23 12.60 23.10
C ARG A 88 -5.56 13.87 22.58
N LEU A 89 -6.33 14.72 21.91
CA LEU A 89 -5.94 16.10 21.68
C LEU A 89 -5.92 16.73 23.08
N GLY A 90 -4.76 17.22 23.52
CA GLY A 90 -4.57 17.82 24.84
C GLY A 90 -5.36 19.13 24.96
N LEU A 91 -6.68 19.03 25.01
CA LEU A 91 -7.58 20.10 25.38
C LEU A 91 -7.86 19.93 26.87
N ASP A 92 -7.50 20.99 27.57
CA ASP A 92 -7.42 21.08 29.01
C ASP A 92 -8.78 20.75 29.65
N ASN A 93 -8.75 19.82 30.60
CA ASN A 93 -9.73 19.59 31.66
C ASN A 93 -11.22 19.77 31.31
N THR A 94 -11.82 18.81 30.62
CA THR A 94 -13.19 18.37 30.97
C THR A 94 -13.34 16.88 30.71
N ASP A 95 -13.82 16.17 31.72
CA ASP A 95 -13.90 14.71 31.80
C ASP A 95 -14.70 14.11 30.63
N ILE A 96 -14.02 13.41 29.73
CA ILE A 96 -14.67 12.39 28.88
C ILE A 96 -14.57 11.07 29.62
N THR A 97 -15.55 10.82 30.49
CA THR A 97 -15.79 9.53 31.12
C THR A 97 -16.15 8.50 30.04
N SER A 98 -15.29 7.49 29.89
CA SER A 98 -15.55 6.14 29.37
C SER A 98 -16.75 5.97 28.41
N PHE A 99 -16.49 6.01 27.10
CA PHE A 99 -17.42 5.43 26.11
C PHE A 99 -17.10 3.95 25.92
N LYS A 100 -18.10 3.10 26.17
CA LYS A 100 -18.06 1.67 25.84
C LYS A 100 -18.10 1.52 24.32
N THR A 101 -17.21 0.69 23.79
CA THR A 101 -17.15 0.36 22.37
C THR A 101 -18.13 -0.77 22.08
N ASP A 102 -19.26 -0.44 21.46
CA ASP A 102 -20.07 -1.41 20.75
C ASP A 102 -19.77 -1.27 19.24
N ASP A 103 -19.51 -2.40 18.58
CA ASP A 103 -18.93 -2.59 17.24
C ASP A 103 -19.63 -1.85 16.07
N SER A 104 -20.69 -1.07 16.33
CA SER A 104 -21.47 -0.32 15.33
C SER A 104 -21.24 1.20 15.35
N THR A 105 -20.44 1.75 16.27
CA THR A 105 -20.33 3.22 16.48
C THR A 105 -18.91 3.77 16.30
N ALA A 106 -18.10 3.19 15.42
CA ALA A 106 -16.72 3.65 15.19
C ALA A 106 -16.62 5.04 14.51
N CYS A 107 -17.74 5.63 14.10
CA CYS A 107 -17.82 7.02 13.70
C CYS A 107 -18.97 7.70 14.47
N ILE A 108 -18.68 8.87 15.05
CA ILE A 108 -19.59 9.82 15.72
C ILE A 108 -19.59 9.73 17.26
N SER A 109 -18.77 10.57 17.89
CA SER A 109 -19.22 11.74 18.69
C SER A 109 -17.98 12.44 19.26
N SER A 110 -17.42 13.41 18.53
CA SER A 110 -17.69 14.80 18.87
C SER A 110 -17.44 15.73 17.68
N CYS A 111 -18.09 15.47 16.54
CA CYS A 111 -18.26 16.53 15.54
C CYS A 111 -19.42 17.42 15.97
N SER A 112 -19.12 18.38 16.85
CA SER A 112 -20.05 19.46 17.22
C SER A 112 -19.41 20.83 17.01
N VAL A 113 -18.70 21.04 15.90
CA VAL A 113 -18.46 22.38 15.36
C VAL A 113 -18.40 22.31 13.83
N HIS A 114 -19.51 22.66 13.18
CA HIS A 114 -19.59 23.32 11.87
C HIS A 114 -18.49 23.05 10.81
N ASN A 115 -18.37 21.82 10.28
CA ASN A 115 -18.08 21.61 8.84
C ASN A 115 -18.15 20.12 8.44
N ARG A 116 -19.33 19.68 7.97
CA ARG A 116 -19.56 18.28 7.53
C ARG A 116 -19.04 17.95 6.12
N HIS A 117 -18.43 18.89 5.40
CA HIS A 117 -18.12 18.69 3.97
C HIS A 117 -16.75 18.08 3.64
N ASN A 118 -15.80 18.01 4.59
CA ASN A 118 -14.41 17.60 4.26
C ASN A 118 -13.97 16.22 4.77
N CYS A 119 -14.71 15.55 5.66
CA CYS A 119 -14.22 14.31 6.27
C CYS A 119 -14.57 13.04 5.46
N CYS A 120 -15.61 13.05 4.64
CA CYS A 120 -16.03 11.88 3.86
C CYS A 120 -15.35 11.75 2.48
N SER A 121 -14.64 12.79 2.01
CA SER A 121 -14.14 12.83 0.62
C SER A 121 -12.94 11.92 0.36
N PHE A 122 -12.18 11.52 1.39
CA PHE A 122 -11.02 10.64 1.20
C PHE A 122 -11.37 9.16 1.05
N TYR A 123 -12.50 8.69 1.60
CA TYR A 123 -12.88 7.28 1.48
C TYR A 123 -13.57 6.97 0.15
N ASN A 124 -14.26 7.96 -0.45
CA ASN A 124 -14.96 7.78 -1.73
C ASN A 124 -14.08 7.95 -2.98
N ALA A 125 -12.86 8.49 -2.85
CA ALA A 125 -12.00 8.73 -4.02
C ALA A 125 -11.33 7.45 -4.57
N MET A 126 -11.38 6.32 -3.86
CA MET A 126 -10.75 5.06 -4.26
C MET A 126 -11.75 3.94 -4.60
N SER A 127 -13.06 4.25 -4.62
CA SER A 127 -14.15 3.32 -5.01
C SER A 127 -14.94 3.78 -6.24
N LEU A 128 -14.42 4.72 -7.03
CA LEU A 128 -15.01 5.09 -8.31
C LEU A 128 -13.99 4.83 -9.42
N ASN A 129 -14.01 3.60 -9.93
CA ASN A 129 -14.37 3.31 -11.33
C ASN A 129 -14.19 1.82 -11.58
N ASN A 130 -15.35 1.13 -11.71
CA ASN A 130 -15.50 -0.10 -12.47
C ASN A 130 -15.15 0.13 -13.94
#